data_AF-A0A661QPX4-F1
#
_entry.id   AF-A0A661QPX4-F1
#
_cell.length_a   1.000
_cell.length_b   1.000
_cell.length_c   1.000
_cell.angle_alpha   90.00
_cell.angle_beta   90.00
_cell.angle_gamma   90.00
#
_symmetry.space_group_name_H-M   'P 1'
#
loop_
_entity.id
_entity.type
_entity.pdbx_description
1 polymer ?
#
loop_
_entity_poly.entity_id
_entity_poly.type
_entity_poly.pdbx_seq_one_letter_code
_entity_poly.pdbx_strand_id
1 'polypeptide(L)'
;MKMRYLPRCYNDLYVPEDENGKKMNYTQNHDEYIRYIDWLTEYLYQTPIAFSERQKKIVKICNKEKPLHAAIWISDCCGDYLWEREYLENYAREKVKYDEIVKEEYELWKESLTGDNDIDESFDEVVTTQEEYESIKFDLKLEENIPACPNDLDIPYRGVLRTLVLRCRTKKERRDVIKTFYDNFNETASK
;
A
#
# COMPACT_ATOMS: atom_id res chain seq x y z
N MET A 1 13.56 -8.04 8.42
CA MET A 1 13.51 -7.97 6.95
C MET A 1 12.52 -6.87 6.60
N LYS A 2 13.04 -5.69 6.25
CA LYS A 2 12.25 -4.51 5.85
C LYS A 2 11.70 -4.81 4.45
N MET A 3 10.40 -4.67 4.23
CA MET A 3 9.77 -4.75 2.91
C MET A 3 9.13 -3.39 2.71
N ARG A 4 9.75 -2.53 1.91
CA ARG A 4 9.32 -1.14 1.73
C ARG A 4 8.14 -1.05 0.77
N TYR A 5 8.35 -1.55 -0.45
CA TYR A 5 7.34 -1.51 -1.49
C TYR A 5 6.55 -2.82 -1.52
N LEU A 6 5.33 -2.78 -0.98
CA LEU A 6 4.44 -3.93 -1.01
C LEU A 6 4.01 -4.24 -2.45
N PRO A 7 4.12 -5.51 -2.91
CA PRO A 7 3.59 -5.91 -4.21
C PRO A 7 2.08 -5.66 -4.33
N ARG A 8 1.68 -4.97 -5.40
CA ARG A 8 0.28 -4.68 -5.73
C ARG A 8 -0.41 -5.84 -6.47
N CYS A 9 -1.73 -5.96 -6.31
CA CYS A 9 -2.54 -6.98 -6.97
C CYS A 9 -3.98 -6.49 -7.23
N TYR A 10 -4.37 -6.39 -8.49
CA TYR A 10 -5.64 -5.78 -8.92
C TYR A 10 -6.71 -6.81 -9.31
N ASN A 11 -6.85 -7.88 -8.53
CA ASN A 11 -7.79 -8.97 -8.83
C ASN A 11 -9.25 -8.67 -8.47
N ASP A 12 -9.50 -7.58 -7.75
CA ASP A 12 -10.84 -7.16 -7.36
C ASP A 12 -10.93 -5.63 -7.42
N LEU A 13 -11.66 -5.14 -8.43
CA LEU A 13 -11.86 -3.71 -8.69
C LEU A 13 -13.26 -3.24 -8.32
N TYR A 14 -14.10 -4.12 -7.78
CA TYR A 14 -15.51 -3.81 -7.59
C TYR A 14 -15.70 -2.72 -6.53
N VAL A 15 -16.40 -1.65 -6.89
CA VAL A 15 -16.89 -0.65 -5.94
C VAL A 15 -18.34 -0.35 -6.30
N PRO A 16 -19.28 -0.50 -5.35
CA PRO A 16 -20.68 -0.19 -5.58
C PRO A 16 -20.88 1.31 -5.78
N GLU A 17 -22.01 1.64 -6.37
CA GLU A 17 -22.52 3.01 -6.44
C GLU A 17 -23.44 3.29 -5.26
N ASP A 18 -23.48 4.55 -4.83
CA ASP A 18 -24.46 5.06 -3.88
C ASP A 18 -25.81 5.38 -4.57
N GLU A 19 -26.75 5.92 -3.80
CA GLU A 19 -28.09 6.30 -4.28
C GLU A 19 -28.09 7.35 -5.41
N ASN A 20 -26.98 8.06 -5.61
CA ASN A 20 -26.80 9.08 -6.65
C ASN A 20 -26.01 8.56 -7.85
N GLY A 21 -25.67 7.26 -7.90
CA GLY A 21 -24.86 6.67 -8.98
C GLY A 21 -23.36 6.97 -8.85
N LYS A 22 -22.91 7.48 -7.70
CA LYS A 22 -21.51 7.82 -7.44
C LYS A 22 -20.81 6.63 -6.77
N LYS A 23 -19.59 6.30 -7.19
CA LYS A 23 -18.81 5.22 -6.56
C LYS A 23 -18.58 5.51 -5.08
N MET A 24 -18.85 4.53 -4.22
CA MET A 24 -18.76 4.68 -2.76
C MET A 24 -17.36 5.03 -2.23
N ASN A 25 -16.30 4.73 -2.99
CA ASN A 25 -14.93 5.12 -2.63
C ASN A 25 -14.63 6.61 -2.88
N TYR A 26 -15.52 7.34 -3.56
CA TYR A 26 -15.41 8.79 -3.67
C TYR A 26 -15.94 9.44 -2.38
N THR A 27 -15.03 9.67 -1.43
CA THR A 27 -15.33 10.22 -0.10
C THR A 27 -14.90 11.68 0.01
N GLN A 28 -15.87 12.61 0.09
CA GLN A 28 -15.66 14.06 0.27
C GLN A 28 -15.96 14.54 1.69
N ASN A 29 -16.66 13.72 2.49
CA ASN A 29 -17.02 14.05 3.86
C ASN A 29 -16.93 12.83 4.78
N HIS A 30 -17.08 13.09 6.09
CA HIS A 30 -16.95 12.06 7.11
C HIS A 30 -18.00 10.95 6.98
N ASP A 31 -19.25 11.27 6.63
CA ASP A 31 -20.31 10.28 6.51
C ASP A 31 -20.09 9.34 5.32
N GLU A 32 -19.64 9.88 4.18
CA GLU A 32 -19.24 9.08 3.02
C GLU A 32 -18.06 8.16 3.36
N TYR A 33 -17.06 8.67 4.09
CA TYR A 33 -15.94 7.86 4.58
C TYR A 33 -16.41 6.71 5.48
N ILE A 34 -17.27 6.99 6.45
CA ILE A 34 -17.79 5.97 7.37
C ILE A 34 -18.60 4.90 6.60
N ARG A 35 -19.45 5.31 5.66
CA ARG A 35 -20.20 4.38 4.79
C ARG A 35 -19.26 3.49 3.96
N TYR A 36 -18.19 4.06 3.41
CA TYR A 36 -17.20 3.30 2.65
C TYR A 36 -16.49 2.26 3.52
N ILE A 37 -16.02 2.65 4.71
CA ILE A 37 -15.36 1.73 5.66
C ILE A 37 -16.31 0.60 6.07
N ASP A 38 -17.57 0.90 6.36
CA ASP A 38 -18.56 -0.10 6.75
C ASP A 38 -18.86 -1.08 5.61
N TRP A 39 -19.02 -0.58 4.38
CA TRP A 39 -19.19 -1.41 3.20
C TRP A 39 -17.97 -2.30 2.96
N LEU A 40 -16.78 -1.72 2.90
CA LEU A 40 -15.54 -2.44 2.59
C LEU A 40 -15.28 -3.53 3.63
N THR A 41 -15.54 -3.24 4.90
CA THR A 41 -15.42 -4.22 6.00
C THR A 41 -16.28 -5.44 5.76
N GLU A 42 -17.56 -5.26 5.43
CA GLU A 42 -18.48 -6.37 5.19
C GLU A 42 -18.15 -7.09 3.87
N TYR A 43 -17.81 -6.33 2.84
CA TYR A 43 -17.44 -6.85 1.53
C TYR A 43 -16.20 -7.76 1.62
N LEU A 44 -15.14 -7.33 2.31
CA LEU A 44 -13.95 -8.16 2.51
C LEU A 44 -14.24 -9.41 3.35
N TYR A 45 -15.19 -9.35 4.28
CA TYR A 45 -15.58 -10.50 5.09
C TYR A 45 -16.35 -11.54 4.28
N GLN A 46 -17.29 -11.11 3.44
CA GLN A 46 -18.21 -11.99 2.71
C GLN A 46 -17.65 -12.47 1.36
N THR A 47 -16.91 -11.62 0.65
CA THR A 47 -16.50 -11.88 -0.73
C THR A 47 -15.20 -12.68 -0.76
N PRO A 48 -15.12 -13.81 -1.48
CA PRO A 48 -13.89 -14.57 -1.63
C PRO A 48 -12.93 -13.86 -2.59
N ILE A 49 -12.00 -13.06 -2.03
CA ILE A 49 -10.96 -12.35 -2.78
C ILE A 49 -9.62 -13.04 -2.54
N ALA A 50 -8.95 -13.45 -3.62
CA ALA A 50 -7.63 -14.05 -3.55
C ALA A 50 -6.52 -12.98 -3.60
N PHE A 51 -5.47 -13.17 -2.81
CA PHE A 51 -4.20 -12.45 -2.99
C PHE A 51 -3.29 -13.21 -3.96
N SER A 52 -2.35 -12.51 -4.61
CA SER A 52 -1.44 -13.13 -5.59
C SER A 52 -0.27 -13.89 -4.95
N GLU A 53 0.42 -14.70 -5.75
CA GLU A 53 1.68 -15.35 -5.33
C GLU A 53 2.71 -14.37 -4.76
N ARG A 54 2.82 -13.18 -5.35
CA ARG A 54 3.74 -12.11 -4.91
C ARG A 54 3.36 -11.55 -3.53
N GLN A 55 2.08 -11.61 -3.18
CA GLN A 55 1.58 -11.16 -1.88
C GLN A 55 1.64 -12.24 -0.78
N LYS A 56 2.04 -13.49 -1.09
CA LYS A 56 2.20 -14.56 -0.08
C LYS A 56 3.12 -14.16 1.07
N LYS A 57 4.19 -13.43 0.76
CA LYS A 57 5.17 -12.97 1.76
C LYS A 57 4.55 -11.95 2.71
N ILE A 58 3.75 -11.02 2.20
CA ILE A 58 2.96 -10.06 2.98
C ILE A 58 2.03 -10.82 3.95
N VAL A 59 1.21 -11.73 3.42
CA VAL A 59 0.27 -12.53 4.22
C VAL A 59 0.99 -13.35 5.30
N LYS A 60 2.15 -13.94 4.97
CA LYS A 60 2.97 -14.69 5.94
C LYS A 60 3.47 -13.82 7.09
N ILE A 61 3.86 -12.57 6.82
CA ILE A 61 4.25 -11.60 7.85
C ILE A 61 3.03 -11.22 8.69
N CYS A 62 1.94 -10.79 8.05
CA CYS A 62 0.72 -10.37 8.72
C CYS A 62 0.09 -11.47 9.60
N ASN A 63 0.21 -12.73 9.21
CA ASN A 63 -0.32 -13.86 9.99
C ASN A 63 0.39 -14.10 11.33
N LYS A 64 1.60 -13.56 11.51
CA LYS A 64 2.33 -13.62 12.78
C LYS A 64 1.89 -12.52 13.76
N GLU A 65 1.26 -11.47 13.25
CA GLU A 65 0.85 -10.30 14.02
C GLU A 65 -0.64 -10.28 14.32
N LYS A 66 -1.08 -9.48 15.29
CA LYS A 66 -2.51 -9.20 15.46
C LYS A 66 -3.06 -8.48 14.22
N PRO A 67 -4.32 -8.73 13.79
CA PRO A 67 -4.88 -8.09 12.59
C PRO A 67 -4.73 -6.57 12.55
N LEU A 68 -4.94 -5.89 13.68
CA LEU A 68 -4.80 -4.44 13.77
C LEU A 68 -3.35 -3.97 13.56
N HIS A 69 -2.36 -4.65 14.16
CA HIS A 69 -0.94 -4.31 13.97
C HIS A 69 -0.50 -4.59 12.53
N ALA A 70 -0.99 -5.68 11.94
CA ALA A 70 -0.74 -5.97 10.53
C ALA A 70 -1.32 -4.89 9.60
N ALA A 71 -2.50 -4.36 9.91
CA ALA A 71 -3.10 -3.26 9.16
C ALA A 71 -2.24 -2.00 9.22
N ILE A 72 -1.77 -1.61 10.42
CA ILE A 72 -0.85 -0.49 10.63
C ILE A 72 0.41 -0.67 9.78
N TRP A 73 1.05 -1.83 9.86
CA TRP A 73 2.26 -2.10 9.08
C TRP A 73 2.04 -2.00 7.57
N ILE A 74 0.91 -2.50 7.04
CA ILE A 74 0.59 -2.35 5.62
C ILE A 74 0.43 -0.87 5.27
N SER A 75 -0.32 -0.11 6.08
CA SER A 75 -0.54 1.32 5.83
C SER A 75 0.74 2.15 5.95
N ASP A 76 1.64 1.85 6.89
CA ASP A 76 2.95 2.50 7.00
C ASP A 76 3.75 2.29 5.72
N CYS A 77 3.81 1.05 5.23
CA CYS A 77 4.52 0.74 3.99
C CYS A 77 3.91 1.44 2.76
N CYS A 78 2.60 1.71 2.78
CA CYS A 78 1.93 2.45 1.71
C CYS A 78 2.15 3.96 1.82
N GLY A 79 2.16 4.53 3.03
CA GLY A 79 2.24 5.96 3.27
C GLY A 79 3.68 6.48 3.29
N ASP A 80 4.55 5.90 4.12
CA ASP A 80 5.94 6.36 4.31
C ASP A 80 6.75 6.29 3.01
N TYR A 81 6.43 5.31 2.15
CA TYR A 81 7.13 5.07 0.88
C TYR A 81 6.35 5.52 -0.36
N LEU A 82 5.30 6.34 -0.18
CA LEU A 82 4.47 6.80 -1.28
C LEU A 82 5.29 7.56 -2.33
N TRP A 83 6.00 8.61 -1.90
CA TRP A 83 6.78 9.47 -2.78
C TRP A 83 7.96 8.74 -3.43
N GLU A 84 8.68 7.91 -2.67
CA GLU A 84 9.75 7.09 -3.22
C GLU A 84 9.23 6.13 -4.30
N ARG A 85 8.08 5.51 -4.06
CA ARG A 85 7.46 4.64 -5.05
C ARG A 85 7.04 5.40 -6.30
N GLU A 86 6.41 6.56 -6.17
CA GLU A 86 6.03 7.41 -7.32
C GLU A 86 7.27 7.80 -8.16
N TYR A 87 8.37 8.12 -7.50
CA TYR A 87 9.64 8.41 -8.15
C TYR A 87 10.19 7.20 -8.94
N LEU A 88 10.21 6.02 -8.32
CA LEU A 88 10.62 4.77 -8.98
C LEU A 88 9.69 4.38 -10.13
N GLU A 89 8.39 4.65 -10.02
CA GLU A 89 7.43 4.45 -11.11
C GLU A 89 7.70 5.42 -12.28
N ASN A 90 8.08 6.66 -12.02
CA ASN A 90 8.48 7.61 -13.07
C ASN A 90 9.75 7.14 -13.78
N TYR A 91 10.77 6.69 -13.05
CA TYR A 91 11.94 6.05 -13.65
C TYR A 91 11.57 4.83 -14.51
N ALA A 92 10.62 4.01 -14.07
CA ALA A 92 10.14 2.87 -14.84
C ALA A 92 9.47 3.31 -16.16
N ARG A 93 8.67 4.39 -16.14
CA ARG A 93 8.06 4.99 -17.35
C ARG A 93 9.13 5.52 -18.31
N GLU A 94 10.16 6.17 -17.76
CA GLU A 94 11.30 6.73 -18.50
C GLU A 94 12.33 5.67 -18.93
N LYS A 95 12.18 4.43 -18.45
CA LYS A 95 13.06 3.29 -18.73
C LYS A 95 14.50 3.50 -18.25
N VAL A 96 14.67 4.19 -17.12
CA VAL A 96 15.95 4.39 -16.46
C VAL A 96 16.56 3.05 -16.06
N LYS A 97 17.88 2.91 -16.20
CA LYS A 97 18.57 1.67 -15.82
C LYS A 97 18.80 1.62 -14.31
N TYR A 98 18.77 0.43 -13.73
CA TYR A 98 18.97 0.26 -12.29
C TYR A 98 20.30 0.87 -11.79
N ASP A 99 21.39 0.72 -12.54
CA ASP A 99 22.69 1.31 -12.17
C ASP A 99 22.69 2.86 -12.17
N GLU A 100 21.74 3.49 -12.86
CA GLU A 100 21.55 4.96 -12.83
C GLU A 100 20.78 5.36 -11.57
N ILE A 101 19.75 4.60 -11.19
CA ILE A 101 19.00 4.77 -9.94
C ILE A 101 19.93 4.69 -8.73
N VAL A 102 20.79 3.66 -8.67
CA VAL A 102 21.75 3.48 -7.56
C VAL A 102 22.69 4.68 -7.43
N LYS A 103 23.10 5.30 -8.55
CA LYS A 103 23.95 6.49 -8.52
C LYS A 103 23.20 7.69 -7.96
N GLU A 104 21.96 7.91 -8.41
CA GLU A 104 21.14 9.03 -7.95
C GLU A 104 20.80 8.89 -6.46
N GLU A 105 20.40 7.70 -6.00
CA GLU A 105 20.17 7.43 -4.57
C GLU A 105 21.44 7.61 -3.72
N TYR A 106 22.61 7.25 -4.25
CA TYR A 106 23.88 7.45 -3.56
C TYR A 106 24.25 8.93 -3.41
N GLU A 107 23.99 9.76 -4.43
CA GLU A 107 24.18 11.21 -4.33
C GLU A 107 23.22 11.81 -3.29
N LEU A 108 21.95 11.44 -3.29
CA LEU A 108 20.96 11.88 -2.30
C LEU A 108 21.34 11.47 -0.87
N TRP A 109 21.79 10.22 -0.68
CA TRP A 109 22.28 9.73 0.62
C TRP A 109 23.51 10.50 1.10
N LYS A 110 24.47 10.82 0.21
CA LYS A 110 25.61 11.67 0.60
C LYS A 110 25.18 13.08 0.98
N GLU A 111 24.23 13.67 0.26
CA GLU A 111 23.72 15.01 0.57
C GLU A 111 23.07 15.04 1.96
N SER A 112 22.30 14.02 2.34
CA SER A 112 21.67 13.96 3.66
C SER A 112 22.69 13.89 4.81
N LEU A 113 23.82 13.20 4.61
CA LEU A 113 24.94 13.16 5.57
C LEU A 113 25.60 14.53 5.81
N THR A 114 25.50 15.45 4.85
CA THR A 114 26.08 16.80 5.01
C THR A 114 25.20 17.76 5.81
N GLY A 115 23.93 17.41 6.02
CA GLY A 115 22.93 18.23 6.72
C GLY A 115 22.68 17.84 8.17
N ASP A 116 22.96 16.59 8.56
CA ASP A 116 22.67 16.07 9.89
C ASP A 116 23.72 15.02 10.33
N ASN A 117 24.37 15.25 11.48
CA ASN A 117 25.46 14.38 11.98
C ASN A 117 24.97 13.08 12.63
N ASP A 118 23.66 12.86 12.71
CA ASP A 118 23.02 11.74 13.41
C ASP A 118 22.50 10.62 12.48
N ILE A 119 22.81 10.66 11.18
CA ILE A 119 22.44 9.58 10.24
C ILE A 119 23.46 8.43 10.36
N ASP A 120 23.08 7.37 11.07
CA ASP A 120 23.89 6.14 11.27
C ASP A 120 23.56 5.03 10.25
N GLU A 121 22.61 5.26 9.32
CA GLU A 121 22.22 4.26 8.32
C GLU A 121 23.22 4.21 7.15
N SER A 122 23.74 3.01 6.87
CA SER A 122 24.63 2.79 5.73
C SER A 122 23.86 2.80 4.40
N PHE A 123 24.52 3.19 3.31
CA PHE A 123 23.87 3.21 1.98
C PHE A 123 23.25 1.86 1.59
N ASP A 124 23.91 0.75 1.93
CA ASP A 124 23.44 -0.61 1.65
C ASP A 124 22.11 -0.95 2.37
N GLU A 125 21.76 -0.23 3.44
CA GLU A 125 20.52 -0.42 4.20
C GLU A 125 19.34 0.37 3.62
N VAL A 126 19.62 1.40 2.82
CA VAL A 126 18.61 2.34 2.28
C VAL A 126 18.47 2.30 0.77
N VAL A 127 19.46 1.79 0.03
CA VAL A 127 19.41 1.69 -1.43
C VAL A 127 18.25 0.81 -1.90
N THR A 128 17.50 1.25 -2.92
CA THR A 128 16.48 0.43 -3.58
C THR A 128 17.14 -0.77 -4.22
N THR A 129 16.69 -1.98 -3.90
CA THR A 129 17.24 -3.20 -4.51
C THR A 129 16.73 -3.40 -5.93
N GLN A 130 17.48 -4.12 -6.77
CA GLN A 130 17.04 -4.43 -8.12
C GLN A 130 15.73 -5.25 -8.13
N GLU A 131 15.54 -6.14 -7.16
CA GLU A 131 14.31 -6.91 -7.00
C GLU A 131 13.10 -6.00 -6.69
N GLU A 132 13.27 -5.01 -5.81
CA GLU A 132 12.25 -4.00 -5.52
C GLU A 132 11.89 -3.19 -6.77
N TYR A 133 12.89 -2.73 -7.52
CA TYR A 133 12.65 -1.95 -8.74
C TYR A 133 11.94 -2.76 -9.83
N GLU A 134 12.36 -4.01 -10.08
CA GLU A 134 11.67 -4.88 -11.03
C GLU A 134 10.25 -5.25 -10.57
N SER A 135 10.03 -5.38 -9.27
CA SER A 135 8.70 -5.57 -8.68
C SER A 135 7.79 -4.36 -8.93
N ILE A 136 8.30 -3.14 -8.79
CA ILE A 136 7.57 -1.89 -9.10
C ILE A 136 7.24 -1.80 -10.59
N LYS A 137 8.21 -2.09 -11.47
CA LYS A 137 7.96 -2.13 -12.93
C LYS A 137 6.86 -3.10 -13.32
N PHE A 138 6.78 -4.24 -12.64
CA PHE A 138 5.70 -5.20 -12.88
C PHE A 138 4.35 -4.66 -12.39
N ASP A 139 4.30 -4.07 -11.19
CA ASP A 139 3.08 -3.48 -10.64
C ASP A 139 2.53 -2.37 -11.55
N LEU A 140 3.41 -1.49 -12.03
CA LEU A 140 3.06 -0.39 -12.93
C LEU A 140 2.38 -0.89 -14.21
N LYS A 141 2.89 -1.97 -14.82
CA LYS A 141 2.27 -2.58 -16.01
C LYS A 141 0.88 -3.15 -15.74
N LEU A 142 0.64 -3.67 -14.53
CA LEU A 142 -0.70 -4.12 -14.15
C LEU A 142 -1.63 -2.91 -14.03
N GLU A 143 -1.16 -1.85 -13.39
CA GLU A 143 -1.90 -0.63 -13.11
C GLU A 143 -2.31 0.15 -14.37
N GLU A 144 -1.49 0.14 -15.43
CA GLU A 144 -1.80 0.76 -16.73
C GLU A 144 -3.12 0.27 -17.35
N ASN A 145 -3.64 -0.88 -16.93
CA ASN A 145 -4.89 -1.46 -17.40
C ASN A 145 -6.08 -1.25 -16.45
N ILE A 146 -5.87 -0.54 -15.34
CA ILE A 146 -6.87 -0.34 -14.29
C ILE A 146 -7.57 1.01 -14.50
N PRO A 147 -8.91 1.07 -14.52
CA PRO A 147 -9.62 2.33 -14.57
C PRO A 147 -9.24 3.21 -13.39
N ALA A 148 -8.99 4.50 -13.64
CA ALA A 148 -8.77 5.45 -12.58
C ALA A 148 -9.97 5.45 -11.61
N CYS A 149 -9.72 5.15 -10.34
CA CYS A 149 -10.72 5.12 -9.30
C CYS A 149 -10.38 6.12 -8.19
N PRO A 150 -11.34 6.91 -7.71
CA PRO A 150 -11.16 7.76 -6.54
C PRO A 150 -10.86 6.89 -5.31
N ASN A 151 -9.82 7.17 -4.55
CA ASN A 151 -9.45 6.41 -3.33
C ASN A 151 -9.35 4.89 -3.57
N ASP A 152 -8.27 4.49 -4.25
CA ASP A 152 -7.97 3.12 -4.64
C ASP A 152 -6.94 2.43 -3.72
N LEU A 153 -6.62 3.02 -2.57
CA LEU A 153 -5.60 2.54 -1.64
C LEU A 153 -5.78 1.05 -1.26
N ASP A 154 -7.01 0.61 -1.01
CA ASP A 154 -7.30 -0.77 -0.62
C ASP A 154 -7.24 -1.74 -1.79
N ILE A 155 -7.55 -1.28 -3.02
CA ILE A 155 -7.76 -2.11 -4.20
C ILE A 155 -6.58 -3.09 -4.44
N PRO A 156 -5.31 -2.63 -4.45
CA PRO A 156 -4.16 -3.51 -4.62
C PRO A 156 -3.99 -4.57 -3.52
N TYR A 157 -4.61 -4.36 -2.36
CA TYR A 157 -4.36 -5.12 -1.14
C TYR A 157 -5.60 -5.83 -0.59
N ARG A 158 -6.75 -5.79 -1.27
CA ARG A 158 -8.01 -6.40 -0.78
C ARG A 158 -7.88 -7.87 -0.42
N GLY A 159 -7.14 -8.65 -1.22
CA GLY A 159 -6.85 -10.04 -0.91
C GLY A 159 -6.09 -10.21 0.42
N VAL A 160 -5.14 -9.31 0.71
CA VAL A 160 -4.37 -9.30 1.97
C VAL A 160 -5.24 -8.79 3.12
N LEU A 161 -5.92 -7.64 2.97
CA LEU A 161 -6.80 -7.05 3.98
C LEU A 161 -7.91 -8.03 4.40
N ARG A 162 -8.47 -8.76 3.44
CA ARG A 162 -9.40 -9.85 3.70
C ARG A 162 -8.83 -10.91 4.65
N THR A 163 -7.56 -11.29 4.50
CA THR A 163 -6.94 -12.26 5.43
C THR A 163 -6.91 -11.73 6.86
N LEU A 164 -6.78 -10.41 7.05
CA LEU A 164 -6.85 -9.77 8.37
C LEU A 164 -8.27 -9.79 8.91
N VAL A 165 -9.24 -9.36 8.09
CA VAL A 165 -10.67 -9.29 8.43
C VAL A 165 -11.21 -10.66 8.86
N LEU A 166 -10.85 -11.74 8.16
CA LEU A 166 -11.29 -13.09 8.53
C LEU A 166 -10.76 -13.59 9.87
N ARG A 167 -9.67 -13.01 10.37
CA ARG A 167 -9.08 -13.39 11.67
C ARG A 167 -9.71 -12.63 12.83
N CYS A 168 -10.53 -11.61 12.55
CA CYS A 168 -11.28 -10.86 13.55
C CYS A 168 -12.53 -11.62 13.99
N ARG A 169 -12.78 -11.63 15.29
CA ARG A 169 -13.90 -12.35 15.93
C ARG A 169 -15.21 -11.58 15.85
N THR A 170 -15.14 -10.25 15.90
CA THR A 170 -16.34 -9.39 15.94
C THR A 170 -16.41 -8.46 14.73
N LYS A 171 -17.62 -8.00 14.40
CA LYS A 171 -17.82 -6.95 13.37
C LYS A 171 -17.06 -5.67 13.70
N LYS A 172 -16.99 -5.31 14.99
CA LYS A 172 -16.23 -4.15 15.47
C LYS A 172 -14.75 -4.28 15.16
N GLU A 173 -14.12 -5.41 15.51
CA GLU A 173 -12.70 -5.65 15.23
C GLU A 173 -12.38 -5.59 13.73
N ARG A 174 -13.27 -6.11 12.87
CA ARG A 174 -13.12 -6.02 11.41
C ARG A 174 -13.12 -4.57 10.94
N ARG A 175 -14.08 -3.79 11.45
CA ARG A 175 -14.21 -2.37 11.13
C ARG A 175 -13.00 -1.58 11.61
N ASP A 176 -12.54 -1.84 12.83
CA ASP A 176 -11.38 -1.16 13.41
C ASP A 176 -10.11 -1.44 12.58
N VAL A 177 -9.92 -2.67 12.09
CA VAL A 177 -8.82 -3.02 11.17
C VAL A 177 -8.83 -2.19 9.89
N ILE A 178 -9.98 -2.10 9.21
CA ILE A 178 -10.10 -1.34 7.94
C ILE A 178 -10.00 0.16 8.19
N LYS A 179 -10.64 0.67 9.24
CA LYS A 179 -10.54 2.08 9.61
C LYS A 179 -9.10 2.48 9.93
N THR A 180 -8.40 1.68 10.74
CA THR A 180 -7.01 1.95 11.10
C THR A 180 -6.08 1.94 9.91
N PHE A 181 -6.26 1.02 8.95
CA PHE A 181 -5.50 1.03 7.70
C PHE A 181 -5.60 2.38 6.97
N TYR A 182 -6.82 2.92 6.83
CA TYR A 182 -7.04 4.21 6.17
C TYR A 182 -6.56 5.40 7.00
N ASP A 183 -6.91 5.47 8.28
CA ASP A 183 -6.51 6.57 9.15
C ASP A 183 -4.98 6.68 9.22
N ASN A 184 -4.30 5.54 9.40
CA ASN A 184 -2.85 5.49 9.52
C ASN A 184 -2.16 5.80 8.19
N PHE A 185 -2.69 5.34 7.05
CA PHE A 185 -2.18 5.76 5.74
C PHE A 185 -2.27 7.27 5.56
N ASN A 186 -3.43 7.88 5.88
CA ASN A 186 -3.58 9.33 5.74
C ASN A 186 -2.63 10.10 6.66
N GLU A 187 -2.37 9.59 7.86
CA GLU A 187 -1.40 10.19 8.78
C GLU A 187 0.03 10.07 8.25
N THR A 188 0.43 8.91 7.74
CA THR A 188 1.80 8.65 7.23
C THR A 188 2.06 9.33 5.90
N ALA A 189 1.13 9.28 4.95
CA ALA A 189 1.26 9.95 3.64
C ALA A 189 1.23 11.49 3.73
N SER A 190 0.76 12.05 4.85
CA SER A 190 0.77 13.50 5.10
C SER A 190 2.09 14.06 5.63
N LYS A 191 3.04 13.19 5.92
CA LYS A 191 4.39 13.54 6.39
C LYS A 191 5.34 13.71 5.20
#